data_AF-A0A1V6N6A3-F1
#
_entry.id   AF-A0A1V6N6A3-F1
#
_cell.length_a   1.000
_cell.length_b   1.000
_cell.length_c   1.000
_cell.angle_alpha   90.00
_cell.angle_beta   90.00
_cell.angle_gamma   90.00
#
_symmetry.space_group_name_H-M   'P 1'
#
loop_
_entity.id
_entity.type
_entity.pdbx_description
1 polymer ?
#
loop_
_entity_poly.entity_id
_entity_poly.type
_entity_poly.pdbx_seq_one_letter_code
_entity_poly.pdbx_strand_id
1 'polypeptide(L)'
;MSVCSVTYFETQARLTTWTDELEFLGYILCELIDAEGLSTTGYRYHQAADLPAIIGILRPQLKEPDGCLAKMMSEGELIAFRRLLRKSKDIRNLMAHHNIRNDDKLNDLENTKERLSDMLEFAIRGAASDRGIYQVAWSPYHHICKTYTKVKVPSIVMVPLNDEPLLSFRDRVLRDHDLEQKRALYRRPKRKATEEGRRKQKDDYETALIRKQQRKERDIAMRSNHQSLKLDQITQRFIKAQELGYARLSKVKLRMREEQELFYRQRAEFLKDGIIHPTAEEKLLFITIVLAISSPLWLTVMFVHNIYSRTRGRYRRA
;
A
#
# COMPACT_ATOMS: atom_id res chain seq x y z
N MET A 1 -8.41 -7.06 45.15
CA MET A 1 -9.88 -7.04 45.38
C MET A 1 -10.53 -7.84 44.27
N SER A 2 -11.27 -8.88 44.62
CA SER A 2 -12.01 -9.76 43.71
C SER A 2 -13.26 -9.01 43.22
N VAL A 3 -13.39 -8.81 41.91
CA VAL A 3 -14.60 -8.24 41.30
C VAL A 3 -15.69 -9.30 41.34
N CYS A 4 -16.89 -8.96 41.84
CA CYS A 4 -18.03 -9.86 41.84
C CYS A 4 -18.31 -10.35 40.41
N SER A 5 -18.47 -11.65 40.21
CA SER A 5 -18.67 -12.23 38.87
C SER A 5 -19.90 -11.66 38.16
N VAL A 6 -20.95 -11.31 38.91
CA VAL A 6 -22.17 -10.70 38.40
C VAL A 6 -21.91 -9.32 37.79
N THR A 7 -21.21 -8.44 38.52
CA THR A 7 -20.91 -7.08 38.03
C THR A 7 -19.97 -7.09 36.82
N TYR A 8 -19.06 -8.08 36.76
CA TYR A 8 -18.23 -8.32 35.57
C TYR A 8 -19.06 -8.66 34.32
N PHE A 9 -19.99 -9.62 34.43
CA PHE A 9 -20.81 -10.03 33.28
C PHE A 9 -21.76 -8.93 32.81
N GLU A 10 -22.37 -8.18 33.75
CA GLU A 10 -23.22 -7.04 33.43
C GLU A 10 -22.45 -5.94 32.70
N THR A 11 -21.27 -5.60 33.20
CA THR A 11 -20.40 -4.59 32.58
C THR A 11 -19.98 -5.02 31.18
N GLN A 12 -19.60 -6.29 31.01
CA GLN A 12 -19.22 -6.81 29.71
C GLN A 12 -20.38 -6.81 28.72
N ALA A 13 -21.58 -7.19 29.16
CA ALA A 13 -22.78 -7.15 28.34
C ALA A 13 -23.12 -5.72 27.89
N ARG A 14 -22.98 -4.73 28.80
CA ARG A 14 -23.16 -3.31 28.46
C ARG A 14 -22.17 -2.85 27.38
N LEU A 15 -20.87 -3.13 27.55
CA LEU A 15 -19.86 -2.74 26.56
C LEU A 15 -20.07 -3.39 25.20
N THR A 16 -20.46 -4.66 25.17
CA THR A 16 -20.79 -5.35 23.92
C THR A 16 -21.98 -4.68 23.24
N THR A 17 -23.03 -4.41 24.00
CA THR A 17 -24.22 -3.71 23.50
C THR A 17 -23.85 -2.33 22.94
N TRP A 18 -23.10 -1.53 23.68
CA TRP A 18 -22.64 -0.21 23.25
C TRP A 18 -21.79 -0.26 21.97
N THR A 19 -20.92 -1.26 21.86
CA THR A 19 -20.10 -1.46 20.66
C THR A 19 -21.00 -1.76 19.46
N ASP A 20 -21.92 -2.72 19.60
CA ASP A 20 -22.81 -3.13 18.52
C ASP A 20 -23.76 -2.01 18.07
N GLU A 21 -24.21 -1.15 19.00
CA GLU A 21 -25.03 0.03 18.71
C GLU A 21 -24.26 1.08 17.91
N LEU A 22 -23.03 1.39 18.33
CA LEU A 22 -22.16 2.34 17.62
C LEU A 22 -21.75 1.82 16.23
N GLU A 23 -21.53 0.50 16.10
CA GLU A 23 -21.23 -0.14 14.83
C GLU A 23 -22.44 -0.10 13.87
N PHE A 24 -23.64 -0.34 14.39
CA PHE A 24 -24.88 -0.19 13.62
C PHE A 24 -25.06 1.24 13.10
N LEU A 25 -25.01 2.25 13.97
CA LEU A 25 -25.17 3.65 13.55
C LEU A 25 -24.06 4.07 12.59
N GLY A 26 -22.81 3.73 12.89
CA GLY A 26 -21.67 4.05 12.05
C GLY A 26 -21.75 3.43 10.67
N TYR A 27 -22.25 2.19 10.55
CA TYR A 27 -22.51 1.57 9.26
C TYR A 27 -23.54 2.35 8.44
N ILE A 28 -24.69 2.69 9.03
CA ILE A 28 -25.75 3.43 8.33
C ILE A 28 -25.20 4.76 7.79
N LEU A 29 -24.40 5.47 8.60
CA LEU A 29 -23.76 6.71 8.14
C LEU A 29 -22.78 6.45 6.98
N CYS A 30 -21.94 5.42 7.08
CA CYS A 30 -20.99 5.06 6.02
C CYS A 30 -21.70 4.69 4.71
N GLU A 31 -22.80 3.94 4.74
CA GLU A 31 -23.62 3.65 3.54
C GLU A 31 -24.16 4.94 2.91
N LEU A 32 -24.52 5.92 3.73
CA LEU A 32 -25.04 7.19 3.23
C LEU A 32 -23.95 8.06 2.62
N ILE A 33 -22.74 8.10 3.19
CA ILE A 33 -21.71 9.06 2.76
C ILE A 33 -20.67 8.47 1.80
N ASP A 34 -20.34 7.18 1.95
CA ASP A 34 -19.26 6.47 1.25
C ASP A 34 -19.56 4.96 1.08
N ALA A 35 -20.60 4.65 0.30
CA ALA A 35 -20.99 3.27 -0.02
C ALA A 35 -19.86 2.50 -0.77
N GLU A 36 -19.07 3.21 -1.59
CA GLU A 36 -17.94 2.60 -2.31
C GLU A 36 -16.80 2.21 -1.36
N GLY A 37 -16.51 3.02 -0.33
CA GLY A 37 -15.52 2.71 0.71
C GLY A 37 -15.83 1.43 1.49
N LEU A 38 -17.11 1.16 1.77
CA LEU A 38 -17.55 -0.10 2.37
C LEU A 38 -17.39 -1.29 1.40
N SER A 39 -17.75 -1.10 0.13
CA SER A 39 -17.67 -2.15 -0.88
C SER A 39 -16.22 -2.56 -1.22
N THR A 40 -15.31 -1.58 -1.31
CA THR A 40 -13.88 -1.76 -1.62
C THR A 40 -13.10 -2.43 -0.50
N THR A 41 -13.54 -2.25 0.75
CA THR A 41 -13.03 -2.98 1.92
C THR A 41 -13.66 -4.37 2.09
N GLY A 42 -14.58 -4.77 1.20
CA GLY A 42 -15.16 -6.11 1.15
C GLY A 42 -16.46 -6.27 1.95
N TYR A 43 -17.05 -5.18 2.45
CA TYR A 43 -18.27 -5.21 3.25
C TYR A 43 -19.51 -5.03 2.36
N ARG A 44 -19.98 -6.14 1.77
CA ARG A 44 -21.09 -6.11 0.79
C ARG A 44 -22.49 -5.96 1.41
N TYR A 45 -22.68 -6.45 2.63
CA TYR A 45 -23.89 -6.27 3.46
C TYR A 45 -23.51 -6.49 4.92
N HIS A 46 -23.47 -5.42 5.73
CA HIS A 46 -23.30 -5.35 7.19
C HIS A 46 -22.37 -6.34 7.95
N GLN A 47 -21.49 -7.09 7.28
CA GLN A 47 -20.87 -8.25 7.93
C GLN A 47 -19.55 -8.01 8.67
N ALA A 48 -18.95 -6.81 8.68
CA ALA A 48 -17.79 -6.52 9.56
C ALA A 48 -17.25 -5.07 9.44
N ALA A 49 -18.08 -4.03 9.33
CA ALA A 49 -17.55 -2.69 9.60
C ALA A 49 -17.41 -2.55 11.11
N ASP A 50 -16.36 -3.15 11.66
CA ASP A 50 -16.03 -2.99 13.07
C ASP A 50 -15.78 -1.51 13.37
N LEU A 51 -15.94 -1.12 14.64
CA LEU A 51 -15.75 0.26 15.03
C LEU A 51 -14.42 0.87 14.51
N PRO A 52 -13.28 0.13 14.49
CA PRO A 52 -12.07 0.55 13.80
C PRO A 52 -12.22 0.88 12.31
N ALA A 53 -12.88 0.05 11.51
CA ALA A 53 -13.13 0.28 10.09
C ALA A 53 -14.02 1.51 9.87
N ILE A 54 -15.09 1.65 10.65
CA ILE A 54 -15.99 2.82 10.62
C ILE A 54 -15.19 4.09 10.89
N ILE A 55 -14.34 4.10 11.93
CA ILE A 55 -13.48 5.25 12.22
C ILE A 55 -12.52 5.53 11.06
N GLY A 56 -12.03 4.49 10.37
CA GLY A 56 -11.19 4.61 9.19
C GLY A 56 -11.86 5.35 8.04
N ILE A 57 -13.15 5.07 7.79
CA ILE A 57 -13.96 5.66 6.71
C ILE A 57 -14.43 7.07 7.08
N LEU A 58 -14.91 7.28 8.32
CA LEU A 58 -15.44 8.58 8.74
C LEU A 58 -14.33 9.64 8.92
N ARG A 59 -13.10 9.23 9.28
CA ARG A 59 -12.03 10.18 9.64
C ARG A 59 -11.59 11.09 8.48
N PRO A 60 -11.41 10.61 7.24
CA PRO A 60 -11.20 11.48 6.07
C PRO A 60 -12.37 12.44 5.85
N GLN A 61 -13.60 11.93 5.87
CA GLN A 61 -14.82 12.71 5.64
C GLN A 61 -15.01 13.87 6.66
N LEU A 62 -14.51 13.70 7.89
CA LEU A 62 -14.53 14.73 8.93
C LEU A 62 -13.43 15.80 8.81
N LYS A 63 -12.53 15.67 7.84
CA LYS A 63 -11.46 16.65 7.56
C LYS A 63 -11.65 17.38 6.25
N GLU A 64 -12.49 16.86 5.36
CA GLU A 64 -12.74 17.46 4.06
C GLU A 64 -13.65 18.68 4.23
N PRO A 65 -13.18 19.89 3.86
CA PRO A 65 -13.95 21.13 4.06
C PRO A 65 -15.24 21.16 3.24
N ASP A 66 -15.28 20.46 2.12
CA ASP A 66 -16.46 20.33 1.24
C ASP A 66 -17.11 18.93 1.34
N GLY A 67 -16.73 18.14 2.35
CA GLY A 67 -17.22 16.77 2.55
C GLY A 67 -18.69 16.71 2.94
N CYS A 68 -19.31 15.54 2.80
CA CYS A 68 -20.75 15.34 3.08
C CYS A 68 -21.13 15.77 4.50
N LEU A 69 -20.27 15.49 5.48
CA LEU A 69 -20.49 15.84 6.89
C LEU A 69 -20.32 17.33 7.16
N ALA A 70 -19.46 18.02 6.40
CA ALA A 70 -19.23 19.46 6.55
C ALA A 70 -20.43 20.31 6.10
N LYS A 71 -21.29 19.75 5.24
CA LYS A 71 -22.58 20.38 4.88
C LYS A 71 -23.62 20.33 6.01
N MET A 72 -23.44 19.44 6.98
CA MET A 72 -24.47 19.07 7.97
C MET A 72 -24.13 19.54 9.36
N MET A 73 -22.85 19.75 9.62
CA MET A 73 -22.31 20.03 10.94
C MET A 73 -21.41 21.26 10.84
N SER A 74 -21.52 22.14 11.82
CA SER A 74 -20.57 23.24 12.01
C SER A 74 -19.17 22.71 12.31
N GLU A 75 -18.12 23.52 12.10
CA GLU A 75 -16.75 23.12 12.40
C GLU A 75 -16.58 22.68 13.88
N GLY A 76 -17.26 23.36 14.81
CA GLY A 76 -17.26 22.98 16.22
C GLY A 76 -17.83 21.58 16.47
N GLU A 77 -18.91 21.23 15.77
CA GLU A 77 -19.50 19.90 15.81
C GLU A 77 -18.60 18.87 15.14
N LEU A 78 -17.98 19.17 14.00
CA LEU A 78 -16.99 18.27 13.38
C LEU A 78 -15.80 17.99 14.29
N ILE A 79 -15.32 18.99 15.03
CA ILE A 79 -14.26 18.83 16.05
C ILE A 79 -14.75 17.90 17.18
N ALA A 80 -15.95 18.14 17.70
CA ALA A 80 -16.54 17.32 18.75
C ALA A 80 -16.72 15.87 18.30
N PHE A 81 -17.21 15.66 17.08
CA PHE A 81 -17.43 14.34 16.49
C PHE A 81 -16.12 13.57 16.35
N ARG A 82 -15.08 14.21 15.81
CA ARG A 82 -13.72 13.65 15.71
C ARG A 82 -13.17 13.22 17.06
N ARG A 83 -13.44 13.99 18.12
CA ARG A 83 -13.00 13.66 19.49
C ARG A 83 -13.76 12.45 20.03
N LEU A 84 -15.08 12.40 19.86
CA LEU A 84 -15.92 11.29 20.33
C LEU A 84 -15.60 9.97 19.62
N LEU A 85 -15.41 9.99 18.29
CA LEU A 85 -14.97 8.82 17.52
C LEU A 85 -13.59 8.30 17.94
N ARG A 86 -12.70 9.17 18.42
CA ARG A 86 -11.42 8.72 18.99
C ARG A 86 -11.63 8.04 20.34
N LYS A 87 -12.45 8.63 21.21
CA LYS A 87 -12.76 8.08 22.53
C LYS A 87 -13.53 6.76 22.47
N SER A 88 -14.38 6.55 21.46
CA SER A 88 -15.15 5.29 21.33
C SER A 88 -14.27 4.05 21.14
N LYS A 89 -13.02 4.23 20.70
CA LYS A 89 -12.01 3.15 20.69
C LYS A 89 -11.79 2.55 22.08
N ASP A 90 -11.91 3.36 23.13
CA ASP A 90 -11.73 2.90 24.50
C ASP A 90 -12.85 1.93 24.91
N ILE A 91 -14.08 2.14 24.41
CA ILE A 91 -15.21 1.22 24.60
C ILE A 91 -14.87 -0.14 23.97
N ARG A 92 -14.46 -0.16 22.70
CA ARG A 92 -14.11 -1.39 21.97
C ARG A 92 -12.91 -2.11 22.58
N ASN A 93 -11.89 -1.37 23.01
CA ASN A 93 -10.69 -1.91 23.63
C ASN A 93 -11.01 -2.55 24.99
N LEU A 94 -11.82 -1.89 25.82
CA LEU A 94 -12.22 -2.45 27.11
C LEU A 94 -13.11 -3.68 26.94
N MET A 95 -14.00 -3.69 25.95
CA MET A 95 -14.76 -4.88 25.56
C MET A 95 -13.84 -6.03 25.15
N ALA A 96 -12.77 -5.77 24.38
CA ALA A 96 -11.84 -6.80 23.93
C ALA A 96 -10.95 -7.37 25.04
N HIS A 97 -10.50 -6.50 25.96
CA HIS A 97 -9.47 -6.84 26.95
C HIS A 97 -10.03 -7.19 28.33
N HIS A 98 -11.35 -7.10 28.54
CA HIS A 98 -12.03 -7.51 29.78
C HIS A 98 -11.43 -6.90 31.06
N ASN A 99 -10.98 -5.64 30.99
CA ASN A 99 -10.15 -5.03 32.04
C ASN A 99 -10.82 -3.82 32.72
N ILE A 100 -12.11 -3.91 33.07
CA ILE A 100 -12.82 -2.84 33.78
C ILE A 100 -12.80 -3.09 35.29
N ARG A 101 -12.35 -2.07 36.04
CA ARG A 101 -12.33 -2.07 37.50
C ARG A 101 -12.78 -0.73 38.12
N ASN A 102 -13.24 0.23 37.31
CA ASN A 102 -13.49 1.60 37.76
C ASN A 102 -14.83 2.13 37.20
N ASP A 103 -15.76 2.45 38.10
CA ASP A 103 -17.10 2.94 37.79
C ASP A 103 -17.09 4.35 37.19
N ASP A 104 -16.19 5.24 37.63
CA ASP A 104 -16.05 6.59 37.05
C ASP A 104 -15.66 6.51 35.57
N LYS A 105 -14.80 5.55 35.24
CA LYS A 105 -14.40 5.30 33.86
C LYS A 105 -15.56 4.75 33.05
N LEU A 106 -16.41 3.91 33.64
CA LEU A 106 -17.60 3.39 32.98
C LEU A 106 -18.61 4.51 32.66
N ASN A 107 -18.78 5.47 33.58
CA ASN A 107 -19.65 6.63 33.39
C ASN A 107 -19.14 7.60 32.29
N ASP A 108 -17.82 7.83 32.17
CA ASP A 108 -17.26 8.63 31.04
C ASP A 108 -17.48 7.93 29.69
N LEU A 109 -17.43 6.59 29.67
CA LEU A 109 -17.68 5.80 28.47
C LEU A 109 -19.15 5.80 28.07
N GLU A 110 -20.06 5.71 29.04
CA GLU A 110 -21.50 5.84 28.82
C GLU A 110 -21.84 7.20 28.20
N ASN A 111 -21.36 8.29 28.82
CA ASN A 111 -21.49 9.64 28.27
C ASN A 111 -20.90 9.77 26.86
N THR A 112 -19.74 9.14 26.62
CA THR A 112 -19.12 9.14 25.28
C THR A 112 -20.00 8.41 24.28
N LYS A 113 -20.58 7.26 24.67
CA LYS A 113 -21.46 6.46 23.84
C LYS A 113 -22.72 7.23 23.48
N GLU A 114 -23.39 7.83 24.46
CA GLU A 114 -24.65 8.57 24.25
C GLU A 114 -24.43 9.74 23.29
N ARG A 115 -23.46 10.61 23.61
CA ARG A 115 -23.14 11.77 22.76
C ARG A 115 -22.72 11.37 21.36
N LEU A 116 -21.97 10.29 21.21
CA LEU A 116 -21.58 9.79 19.89
C LEU A 116 -22.79 9.24 19.12
N SER A 117 -23.71 8.55 19.80
CA SER A 117 -24.94 8.03 19.20
C SER A 117 -25.81 9.18 18.67
N ASP A 118 -25.98 10.24 19.47
CA ASP A 118 -26.75 11.43 19.08
C ASP A 118 -26.14 12.11 17.84
N MET A 119 -24.81 12.27 17.82
CA MET A 119 -24.12 12.88 16.68
C MET A 119 -24.17 12.01 15.42
N LEU A 120 -24.12 10.68 15.58
CA LEU A 120 -24.31 9.75 14.47
C LEU A 120 -25.74 9.82 13.93
N GLU A 121 -26.75 9.77 14.79
CA GLU A 121 -28.16 9.88 14.35
C GLU A 121 -28.43 11.22 13.65
N PHE A 122 -27.91 12.33 14.19
CA PHE A 122 -28.01 13.63 13.57
C PHE A 122 -27.38 13.64 12.17
N ALA A 123 -26.14 13.15 12.05
CA ALA A 123 -25.42 13.08 10.78
C ALA A 123 -26.14 12.16 9.77
N ILE A 124 -26.69 11.05 10.22
CA ILE A 124 -27.46 10.11 9.38
C ILE A 124 -28.70 10.81 8.82
N ARG A 125 -29.48 11.48 9.64
CA ARG A 125 -30.70 12.18 9.20
C ARG A 125 -30.37 13.31 8.23
N GLY A 126 -29.30 14.07 8.50
CA GLY A 126 -28.78 15.05 7.57
C GLY A 126 -28.43 14.40 6.23
N ALA A 127 -27.60 13.34 6.26
CA ALA A 127 -27.08 12.65 5.09
C ALA A 127 -28.18 12.06 4.21
N ALA A 128 -29.17 11.46 4.88
CA ALA A 128 -30.37 10.92 4.27
C ALA A 128 -31.18 11.99 3.55
N SER A 129 -31.43 13.12 4.22
CA SER A 129 -32.22 14.24 3.70
C SER A 129 -31.56 14.90 2.48
N ASP A 130 -30.26 15.21 2.56
CA ASP A 130 -29.49 15.83 1.45
C ASP A 130 -29.46 14.95 0.20
N ARG A 131 -29.39 13.63 0.39
CA ARG A 131 -29.32 12.65 -0.72
C ARG A 131 -30.69 12.12 -1.15
N GLY A 132 -31.78 12.49 -0.48
CA GLY A 132 -33.12 11.95 -0.74
C GLY A 132 -33.23 10.43 -0.51
N ILE A 133 -32.48 9.89 0.44
CA ILE A 133 -32.48 8.46 0.78
C ILE A 133 -33.38 8.26 2.00
N TYR A 134 -34.36 7.36 1.89
CA TYR A 134 -35.34 7.13 2.96
C TYR A 134 -35.10 5.85 3.75
N GLN A 135 -34.33 4.91 3.19
CA GLN A 135 -34.07 3.60 3.79
C GLN A 135 -32.70 3.05 3.40
N VAL A 136 -32.08 2.30 4.31
CA VAL A 136 -30.80 1.60 4.10
C VAL A 136 -30.94 0.12 4.43
N ALA A 137 -30.30 -0.76 3.66
CA ALA A 137 -30.32 -2.19 3.91
C ALA A 137 -29.39 -2.56 5.07
N TRP A 138 -29.88 -3.33 6.04
CA TRP A 138 -29.13 -3.84 7.19
C TRP A 138 -29.36 -5.34 7.37
N SER A 139 -28.32 -6.10 7.72
CA SER A 139 -28.44 -7.49 8.14
C SER A 139 -28.03 -7.67 9.61
N PRO A 140 -28.94 -8.14 10.50
CA PRO A 140 -28.65 -8.36 11.91
C PRO A 140 -27.80 -9.62 12.25
N TYR A 141 -27.18 -10.32 11.28
CA TYR A 141 -26.52 -11.63 11.54
C TYR A 141 -25.06 -11.84 11.06
N HIS A 142 -24.21 -12.37 11.98
CA HIS A 142 -23.19 -13.39 11.66
C HIS A 142 -22.91 -14.48 12.73
N HIS A 143 -23.20 -14.31 14.03
CA HIS A 143 -22.70 -15.27 15.02
C HIS A 143 -23.46 -16.62 15.14
N ILE A 144 -24.69 -16.74 14.61
CA ILE A 144 -25.55 -17.95 14.83
C ILE A 144 -25.87 -18.71 13.53
N CYS A 145 -25.72 -18.09 12.34
CA CYS A 145 -26.05 -18.75 11.07
C CYS A 145 -25.11 -19.89 10.67
N LYS A 146 -23.94 -20.03 11.31
CA LYS A 146 -23.03 -21.15 11.00
C LYS A 146 -23.45 -22.48 11.64
N THR A 147 -24.31 -22.48 12.66
CA THR A 147 -24.50 -23.68 13.48
C THR A 147 -25.88 -24.31 13.43
N TYR A 148 -26.97 -23.61 13.10
CA TYR A 148 -28.32 -24.19 13.35
C TYR A 148 -29.44 -24.01 12.31
N THR A 149 -29.28 -23.26 11.21
CA THR A 149 -30.37 -23.06 10.24
C THR A 149 -30.01 -23.44 8.80
N LYS A 150 -30.91 -24.17 8.13
CA LYS A 150 -30.81 -24.55 6.70
C LYS A 150 -31.03 -23.37 5.73
N VAL A 151 -31.44 -22.20 6.24
CA VAL A 151 -31.66 -20.99 5.45
C VAL A 151 -30.33 -20.27 5.33
N LYS A 152 -29.70 -20.36 4.15
CA LYS A 152 -28.38 -19.79 3.85
C LYS A 152 -28.41 -18.32 3.40
N VAL A 153 -29.57 -17.66 3.48
CA VAL A 153 -29.73 -16.28 3.02
C VAL A 153 -29.67 -15.35 4.23
N PRO A 154 -28.83 -14.30 4.24
CA PRO A 154 -28.82 -13.33 5.31
C PRO A 154 -30.19 -12.64 5.39
N SER A 155 -30.72 -12.48 6.61
CA SER A 155 -31.91 -11.65 6.84
C SER A 155 -31.54 -10.22 6.50
N ILE A 156 -32.20 -9.62 5.50
CA ILE A 156 -32.00 -8.21 5.14
C ILE A 156 -33.24 -7.46 5.58
N VAL A 157 -33.03 -6.41 6.37
CA VAL A 157 -34.02 -5.51 6.91
C VAL A 157 -33.79 -4.13 6.32
N MET A 158 -34.85 -3.48 5.86
CA MET A 158 -34.78 -2.08 5.43
C MET A 158 -34.94 -1.19 6.66
N VAL A 159 -33.90 -0.43 6.99
CA VAL A 159 -33.88 0.53 8.10
C VAL A 159 -34.49 1.84 7.61
N PRO A 160 -35.65 2.29 8.12
CA PRO A 160 -36.21 3.59 7.82
C PRO A 160 -35.37 4.68 8.51
N LEU A 161 -35.04 5.74 7.79
CA LEU A 161 -34.14 6.80 8.30
C LEU A 161 -34.89 7.98 8.96
N ASN A 162 -36.20 8.11 8.74
CA ASN A 162 -36.99 9.29 9.14
C ASN A 162 -38.10 9.01 10.16
N ASP A 163 -38.45 7.76 10.41
CA ASP A 163 -39.69 7.43 11.13
C ASP A 163 -39.51 7.33 12.65
N GLU A 164 -38.34 6.85 13.11
CA GLU A 164 -38.08 6.63 14.54
C GLU A 164 -36.58 6.65 14.88
N PRO A 165 -36.20 6.72 16.18
CA PRO A 165 -34.81 6.56 16.61
C PRO A 165 -34.21 5.23 16.15
N LEU A 166 -33.02 5.28 15.55
CA LEU A 166 -32.44 4.13 14.85
C LEU A 166 -32.08 3.00 15.82
N LEU A 167 -31.62 3.34 17.03
CA LEU A 167 -31.36 2.34 18.07
C LEU A 167 -32.65 1.64 18.54
N SER A 168 -33.78 2.36 18.59
CA SER A 168 -35.07 1.76 18.93
C SER A 168 -35.54 0.77 17.85
N PHE A 169 -35.38 1.16 16.57
CA PHE A 169 -35.63 0.28 15.43
C PHE A 169 -34.79 -1.00 15.53
N ARG A 170 -33.47 -0.84 15.75
CA ARG A 170 -32.52 -1.95 15.91
C ARG A 170 -32.97 -2.91 17.00
N ASP A 171 -33.30 -2.40 18.19
CA ASP A 171 -33.68 -3.24 19.33
C ASP A 171 -35.00 -3.98 19.10
N ARG A 172 -35.96 -3.36 18.40
CA ARG A 172 -37.18 -4.05 17.99
C ARG A 172 -36.88 -5.21 17.03
N VAL A 173 -36.10 -4.95 15.98
CA VAL A 173 -35.72 -5.97 14.99
C VAL A 173 -34.95 -7.13 15.64
N LEU A 174 -34.02 -6.84 16.55
CA LEU A 174 -33.28 -7.88 17.28
C LEU A 174 -34.20 -8.71 18.19
N ARG A 175 -35.15 -8.07 18.90
CA ARG A 175 -36.13 -8.79 19.73
C ARG A 175 -37.05 -9.67 18.89
N ASP A 176 -37.55 -9.18 17.76
CA ASP A 176 -38.43 -9.94 16.86
C ASP A 176 -37.69 -11.16 16.29
N HIS A 177 -36.43 -10.99 15.90
CA HIS A 177 -35.58 -12.09 15.47
C HIS A 177 -35.29 -13.12 16.57
N ASP A 178 -35.03 -12.69 17.81
CA ASP A 178 -34.87 -13.59 18.94
C ASP A 178 -36.15 -14.39 19.24
N LEU A 179 -37.32 -13.78 19.08
CA LEU A 179 -38.61 -14.45 19.21
C LEU A 179 -38.84 -15.47 18.10
N GLU A 180 -38.50 -15.13 16.86
CA GLU A 180 -38.55 -16.08 15.73
C GLU A 180 -37.58 -17.25 15.92
N GLN A 181 -36.36 -17.00 16.38
CA GLN A 181 -35.40 -18.06 16.70
C GLN A 181 -35.88 -18.93 17.84
N LYS A 182 -36.40 -18.35 18.93
CA LYS A 182 -36.99 -19.13 20.03
C LYS A 182 -38.13 -20.01 19.51
N ARG A 183 -39.05 -19.46 18.72
CA ARG A 183 -40.15 -20.23 18.09
C ARG A 183 -39.63 -21.34 17.17
N ALA A 184 -38.54 -21.10 16.43
CA ALA A 184 -37.90 -22.12 15.60
C ALA A 184 -37.23 -23.24 16.44
N LEU A 185 -36.60 -22.88 17.56
CA LEU A 185 -35.99 -23.83 18.51
C LEU A 185 -37.04 -24.71 19.22
N TYR A 186 -38.28 -24.22 19.39
CA TYR A 186 -39.39 -25.01 19.95
C TYR A 186 -40.07 -25.96 18.94
N ARG A 187 -39.69 -25.96 17.66
CA ARG A 187 -40.20 -26.94 16.67
C ARG A 187 -39.36 -28.21 16.64
N ARG A 188 -39.42 -29.01 17.72
CA ARG A 188 -39.44 -30.49 17.69
C ARG A 188 -39.40 -31.04 19.12
N PRO A 189 -40.34 -31.89 19.53
CA PRO A 189 -40.14 -32.76 20.68
C PRO A 189 -38.88 -33.59 20.42
N LYS A 190 -37.88 -33.52 21.31
CA LYS A 190 -36.75 -34.46 21.30
C LYS A 190 -37.30 -35.88 21.51
N ARG A 191 -37.57 -36.62 20.44
CA ARG A 191 -37.64 -38.09 20.51
C ARG A 191 -36.26 -38.57 20.93
N LYS A 192 -36.19 -39.43 21.95
CA LYS A 192 -34.94 -40.07 22.37
C LYS A 192 -34.31 -40.73 21.14
N ALA A 193 -33.03 -40.45 20.88
CA ALA A 193 -32.33 -41.01 19.73
C ALA A 193 -32.28 -42.53 19.88
N THR A 194 -32.77 -43.25 18.87
CA THR A 194 -32.58 -44.70 18.71
C THR A 194 -31.09 -45.01 18.50
N GLU A 195 -30.65 -46.20 18.88
CA GLU A 195 -29.24 -46.62 18.80
C GLU A 195 -28.69 -46.57 17.35
N GLU A 196 -29.53 -46.85 16.35
CA GLU A 196 -29.20 -46.65 14.94
C GLU A 196 -28.95 -45.18 14.58
N GLY A 197 -29.71 -44.26 15.19
CA GLY A 197 -29.51 -42.82 15.00
C GLY A 197 -28.17 -42.34 15.54
N ARG A 198 -27.72 -42.89 16.68
CA ARG A 198 -26.39 -42.60 17.25
C ARG A 198 -25.25 -43.10 16.37
N ARG A 199 -25.37 -44.32 15.81
CA ARG A 199 -24.37 -44.87 14.88
C ARG A 199 -24.25 -44.03 13.62
N LYS A 200 -25.38 -43.69 12.99
CA LYS A 200 -25.40 -42.84 11.79
C LYS A 200 -24.78 -41.46 12.04
N GLN A 201 -25.05 -40.86 13.20
CA GLN A 201 -24.49 -39.55 13.56
C GLN A 201 -22.98 -39.61 13.78
N LYS A 202 -22.46 -40.73 14.29
CA LYS A 202 -21.03 -40.97 14.43
C LYS A 202 -20.35 -41.13 13.07
N ASP A 203 -20.94 -41.92 12.17
CA ASP A 203 -20.42 -42.13 10.82
C ASP A 203 -20.42 -40.83 9.99
N ASP A 204 -21.49 -40.03 10.11
CA ASP A 204 -21.59 -38.71 9.48
C ASP A 204 -20.50 -37.75 10.02
N TYR A 205 -20.23 -37.81 11.33
CA TYR A 205 -19.18 -37.00 11.96
C TYR A 205 -17.78 -37.41 11.49
N GLU A 206 -17.48 -38.71 11.45
CA GLU A 206 -16.20 -39.23 10.96
C GLU A 206 -15.98 -38.87 9.49
N THR A 207 -17.03 -39.01 8.66
CA THR A 207 -17.02 -38.61 7.24
C THR A 207 -16.77 -37.11 7.07
N ALA A 208 -17.39 -36.28 7.91
CA ALA A 208 -17.18 -34.83 7.88
C ALA A 208 -15.75 -34.45 8.28
N LEU A 209 -15.14 -35.19 9.22
CA LEU A 209 -13.77 -34.98 9.67
C LEU A 209 -12.77 -35.30 8.54
N ILE A 210 -12.96 -36.43 7.85
CA ILE A 210 -12.17 -36.83 6.68
C ILE A 210 -12.26 -35.76 5.58
N ARG A 211 -13.48 -35.29 5.26
CA ARG A 211 -13.69 -34.23 4.25
C ARG A 211 -12.99 -32.92 4.64
N LYS A 212 -12.94 -32.59 5.94
CA LYS A 212 -12.25 -31.40 6.44
C LYS A 212 -10.73 -31.52 6.28
N GLN A 213 -10.16 -32.70 6.55
CA GLN A 213 -8.74 -32.97 6.32
C GLN A 213 -8.37 -32.90 4.84
N GLN A 214 -9.15 -33.55 3.97
CA GLN A 214 -8.93 -33.51 2.51
C GLN A 214 -9.00 -32.08 1.95
N ARG A 215 -9.88 -31.22 2.47
CA ARG A 215 -9.92 -29.79 2.09
C ARG A 215 -8.65 -29.06 2.49
N LYS A 216 -8.14 -29.29 3.71
CA LYS A 216 -6.88 -28.69 4.16
C LYS A 216 -5.70 -29.13 3.29
N GLU A 217 -5.62 -30.41 2.94
CA GLU A 217 -4.56 -30.92 2.06
C GLU A 217 -4.62 -30.30 0.66
N ARG A 218 -5.82 -30.17 0.08
CA ARG A 218 -6.01 -29.49 -1.20
C ARG A 218 -5.63 -28.02 -1.14
N ASP A 219 -5.99 -27.32 -0.07
CA ASP A 219 -5.62 -25.90 0.10
C ASP A 219 -4.11 -25.73 0.23
N ILE A 220 -3.43 -26.63 0.95
CA ILE A 220 -1.96 -26.64 1.06
C ILE A 220 -1.31 -26.91 -0.30
N ALA A 221 -1.78 -27.90 -1.05
CA ALA A 221 -1.28 -28.21 -2.38
C ALA A 221 -1.49 -27.06 -3.36
N MET A 222 -2.66 -26.42 -3.33
CA MET A 222 -2.97 -25.26 -4.19
C MET A 222 -2.07 -24.06 -3.85
N ARG A 223 -1.82 -23.79 -2.56
CA ARG A 223 -0.88 -22.73 -2.14
C ARG A 223 0.55 -23.03 -2.57
N SER A 224 1.00 -24.27 -2.45
CA SER A 224 2.33 -24.69 -2.88
C SER A 224 2.50 -24.53 -4.40
N ASN A 225 1.53 -24.98 -5.20
CA ASN A 225 1.54 -24.80 -6.65
C ASN A 225 1.52 -23.31 -7.06
N HIS A 226 0.77 -22.47 -6.35
CA HIS A 226 0.76 -21.03 -6.63
C HIS A 226 2.11 -20.37 -6.32
N GLN A 227 2.76 -20.81 -5.23
CA GLN A 227 4.10 -20.33 -4.87
C GLN A 227 5.16 -20.76 -5.88
N SER A 228 5.13 -22.02 -6.35
CA SER A 228 6.07 -22.49 -7.37
C SER A 228 5.91 -21.75 -8.70
N LEU A 229 4.66 -21.50 -9.12
CA LEU A 229 4.38 -20.74 -10.34
C LEU A 229 4.85 -19.28 -10.24
N LYS A 230 4.67 -18.64 -9.08
CA LYS A 230 5.23 -17.29 -8.83
C LYS A 230 6.75 -17.29 -8.87
N LEU A 231 7.39 -18.29 -8.28
CA LEU A 231 8.85 -18.41 -8.25
C LEU A 231 9.40 -18.59 -9.67
N ASP A 232 8.75 -19.42 -10.49
CA ASP A 232 9.13 -19.61 -11.90
C ASP A 232 9.02 -18.30 -12.70
N GLN A 233 7.93 -17.54 -12.52
CA GLN A 233 7.78 -16.23 -13.15
C GLN A 233 8.88 -15.23 -12.75
N ILE A 234 9.27 -15.21 -11.46
CA ILE A 234 10.37 -14.35 -10.99
C ILE A 234 11.69 -14.77 -11.64
N THR A 235 11.98 -16.07 -11.67
CA THR A 235 13.19 -16.63 -12.29
C THR A 235 13.25 -16.27 -13.78
N GLN A 236 12.16 -16.44 -14.52
CA GLN A 236 12.09 -16.07 -15.93
C GLN A 236 12.31 -14.56 -16.16
N ARG A 237 11.75 -13.70 -15.30
CA ARG A 237 11.99 -12.25 -15.37
C ARG A 237 13.45 -11.91 -15.12
N PHE A 238 14.07 -12.56 -14.13
CA PHE A 238 15.48 -12.36 -13.80
C PHE A 238 16.38 -12.77 -14.98
N ILE A 239 16.15 -13.95 -15.58
CA ILE A 239 16.91 -14.43 -16.74
C ILE A 239 16.78 -13.44 -17.91
N LYS A 240 15.56 -13.01 -18.25
CA LYS A 240 15.34 -12.02 -19.32
C LYS A 240 16.05 -10.69 -19.04
N ALA A 241 16.04 -10.23 -17.79
CA ALA A 241 16.74 -9.01 -17.41
C ALA A 241 18.25 -9.15 -17.56
N GLN A 242 18.81 -10.31 -17.20
CA GLN A 242 20.24 -10.60 -17.43
C GLN A 242 20.58 -10.63 -18.92
N GLU A 243 19.80 -11.33 -19.75
CA GLU A 243 19.99 -11.38 -21.20
C GLU A 243 19.97 -9.98 -21.85
N LEU A 244 19.02 -9.13 -21.46
CA LEU A 244 18.97 -7.73 -21.89
C LEU A 244 20.19 -6.94 -21.42
N GLY A 245 20.65 -7.18 -20.18
CA GLY A 245 21.88 -6.59 -19.64
C GLY A 245 23.10 -6.96 -20.47
N TYR A 246 23.28 -8.25 -20.77
CA TYR A 246 24.37 -8.74 -21.63
C TYR A 246 24.29 -8.16 -23.05
N ALA A 247 23.09 -8.05 -23.62
CA ALA A 247 22.89 -7.44 -24.94
C ALA A 247 23.22 -5.93 -24.96
N ARG A 248 23.01 -5.21 -23.85
CA ARG A 248 23.43 -3.81 -23.73
C ARG A 248 24.95 -3.71 -23.62
N LEU A 249 25.57 -4.56 -22.81
CA LEU A 249 27.03 -4.61 -22.66
C LEU A 249 27.73 -4.95 -23.98
N SER A 250 27.19 -5.89 -24.75
CA SER A 250 27.76 -6.24 -26.06
C SER A 250 27.70 -5.07 -27.05
N LYS A 251 26.60 -4.30 -27.06
CA LYS A 251 26.50 -3.06 -27.87
C LYS A 251 27.50 -1.99 -27.43
N VAL A 252 27.75 -1.84 -26.14
CA VAL A 252 28.77 -0.90 -25.63
C VAL A 252 30.17 -1.36 -26.05
N LYS A 253 30.47 -2.65 -25.89
CA LYS A 253 31.75 -3.24 -26.30
C LYS A 253 32.02 -3.06 -27.80
N LEU A 254 30.99 -3.18 -28.63
CA LEU A 254 31.10 -2.93 -30.07
C LEU A 254 31.45 -1.47 -30.36
N ARG A 255 30.72 -0.52 -29.75
CA ARG A 255 31.01 0.92 -29.89
C ARG A 255 32.42 1.30 -29.43
N MET A 256 32.88 0.75 -28.31
CA MET A 256 34.26 0.95 -27.84
C MET A 256 35.30 0.46 -28.84
N ARG A 257 35.03 -0.66 -29.52
CA ARG A 257 35.92 -1.18 -30.57
C ARG A 257 35.94 -0.25 -31.79
N GLU A 258 34.79 0.22 -32.23
CA GLU A 258 34.68 1.17 -33.35
C GLU A 258 35.41 2.48 -33.05
N GLU A 259 35.24 3.03 -31.84
CA GLU A 259 35.97 4.22 -31.38
C GLU A 259 37.49 3.99 -31.35
N GLN A 260 37.92 2.81 -30.88
CA GLN A 260 39.32 2.43 -30.85
C GLN A 260 39.91 2.31 -32.26
N GLU A 261 39.20 1.70 -33.20
CA GLU A 261 39.62 1.65 -34.61
C GLU A 261 39.70 3.03 -35.24
N LEU A 262 38.73 3.90 -34.96
CA LEU A 262 38.70 5.29 -35.44
C LEU A 262 39.89 6.09 -34.89
N PHE A 263 40.21 5.93 -33.60
CA PHE A 263 41.39 6.51 -32.98
C PHE A 263 42.68 6.05 -33.67
N TYR A 264 42.84 4.74 -33.94
CA TYR A 264 44.02 4.25 -34.64
C TYR A 264 44.12 4.75 -36.08
N ARG A 265 42.99 4.88 -36.79
CA ARG A 265 42.96 5.47 -38.15
C ARG A 265 43.38 6.93 -38.13
N GLN A 266 42.79 7.75 -37.27
CA GLN A 266 43.17 9.16 -37.11
C GLN A 266 44.64 9.30 -36.75
N ARG A 267 45.13 8.48 -35.81
CA ARG A 267 46.55 8.48 -35.45
C ARG A 267 47.46 8.10 -36.63
N ALA A 268 47.06 7.14 -37.46
CA ALA A 268 47.81 6.76 -38.65
C ALA A 268 47.81 7.84 -39.73
N GLU A 269 46.70 8.56 -39.90
CA GLU A 269 46.61 9.74 -40.79
C GLU A 269 47.53 10.86 -40.30
N PHE A 270 47.45 11.24 -39.02
CA PHE A 270 48.35 12.24 -38.43
C PHE A 270 49.83 11.84 -38.53
N LEU A 271 50.16 10.56 -38.40
CA LEU A 271 51.54 10.09 -38.57
C LEU A 271 51.99 10.07 -40.03
N LYS A 272 51.08 9.85 -40.99
CA LYS A 272 51.39 9.99 -42.43
C LYS A 272 51.59 11.45 -42.82
N ASP A 273 50.77 12.36 -42.29
CA ASP A 273 50.90 13.80 -42.51
C ASP A 273 52.09 14.41 -41.74
N GLY A 274 52.49 13.80 -40.63
CA GLY A 274 53.64 14.22 -39.81
C GLY A 274 55.00 13.70 -40.29
N ILE A 275 55.04 12.77 -41.24
CA ILE A 275 56.28 12.42 -41.95
C ILE A 275 56.40 13.38 -43.12
N ILE A 276 56.88 14.59 -42.84
CA ILE A 276 57.31 15.55 -43.85
C ILE A 276 58.43 14.86 -44.64
N HIS A 277 58.13 14.37 -45.84
CA HIS A 277 59.15 14.13 -46.84
C HIS A 277 59.60 15.51 -47.32
N PRO A 278 60.80 16.01 -46.93
CA PRO A 278 61.22 17.33 -47.36
C PRO A 278 61.29 17.35 -48.88
N THR A 279 60.50 18.24 -49.48
CA THR A 279 60.47 18.45 -50.92
C THR A 279 61.85 18.95 -51.37
N ALA A 280 62.24 18.63 -52.61
CA ALA A 280 63.58 18.90 -53.14
C ALA A 280 63.97 20.39 -53.05
N GLU A 281 62.98 21.29 -53.04
CA GLU A 281 63.17 22.75 -52.94
C GLU A 281 63.57 23.20 -51.52
N GLU A 282 63.07 22.55 -50.46
CA GLU A 282 63.42 22.89 -49.08
C GLU A 282 64.86 22.50 -48.73
N LYS A 283 65.37 21.41 -49.33
CA LYS A 283 66.80 21.04 -49.22
C LYS A 283 67.71 22.09 -49.87
N LEU A 284 67.29 22.64 -51.00
CA LEU A 284 68.01 23.71 -51.71
C LEU A 284 67.99 25.02 -50.92
N LEU A 285 66.88 25.32 -50.24
CA LEU A 285 66.71 26.49 -49.39
C LEU A 285 67.57 26.38 -48.10
N PHE A 286 67.63 25.18 -47.50
CA PHE A 286 68.52 24.94 -46.36
C PHE A 286 70.00 25.05 -46.74
N ILE A 287 70.41 24.49 -47.88
CA ILE A 287 71.79 24.59 -48.38
C ILE A 287 72.16 26.05 -48.66
N THR A 288 71.26 26.83 -49.26
CA THR A 288 71.52 28.26 -49.55
C THR A 288 71.59 29.11 -48.29
N ILE A 289 70.77 28.84 -47.27
CA ILE A 289 70.88 29.51 -45.96
C ILE A 289 72.24 29.21 -45.30
N VAL A 290 72.68 27.94 -45.30
CA VAL A 290 73.99 27.56 -44.73
C VAL A 290 75.15 28.24 -45.49
N LEU A 291 75.07 28.32 -46.82
CA LEU A 291 76.03 29.07 -47.64
C LEU A 291 76.02 30.58 -47.35
N ALA A 292 74.84 31.18 -47.21
CA ALA A 292 74.69 32.60 -46.92
C ALA A 292 75.24 32.99 -45.53
N ILE A 293 75.05 32.14 -44.52
CA ILE A 293 75.55 32.38 -43.15
C ILE A 293 77.05 32.14 -43.07
N SER A 294 77.58 31.14 -43.80
CA SER A 294 79.02 30.84 -43.78
C SER A 294 79.85 31.80 -44.62
N SER A 295 79.29 32.39 -45.69
CA SER A 295 80.00 33.31 -46.61
C SER A 295 80.66 34.52 -45.91
N PRO A 296 80.01 35.26 -44.98
CA PRO A 296 80.65 36.35 -44.23
C PRO A 296 81.84 35.88 -43.38
N LEU A 297 81.77 34.68 -42.81
CA LEU A 297 82.86 34.09 -42.02
C LEU A 297 84.07 33.76 -42.92
N TRP A 298 83.84 33.21 -44.11
CA TRP A 298 84.91 32.97 -45.08
C TRP A 298 85.54 34.28 -45.57
N LEU A 299 84.74 35.31 -45.83
CA LEU A 299 85.23 36.62 -46.27
C LEU A 299 86.02 37.35 -45.17
N THR A 300 85.56 37.30 -43.92
CA THR A 300 86.30 37.88 -42.78
C THR A 300 87.60 37.13 -42.52
N VAL A 301 87.61 35.80 -42.56
CA VAL A 301 88.84 35.00 -42.45
C VAL A 301 89.81 35.32 -43.59
N MET A 302 89.31 35.42 -44.84
CA MET A 302 90.14 35.81 -45.98
C MET A 302 90.71 37.23 -45.83
N PHE A 303 89.92 38.17 -45.31
CA PHE A 303 90.35 39.56 -45.07
C PHE A 303 91.42 39.64 -43.98
N VAL A 304 91.21 38.96 -42.86
CA VAL A 304 92.20 38.84 -41.77
C VAL A 304 93.47 38.15 -42.27
N HIS A 305 93.35 37.07 -43.04
CA HIS A 305 94.48 36.38 -43.64
C HIS A 305 95.25 37.28 -44.62
N ASN A 306 94.57 38.09 -45.43
CA ASN A 306 95.21 39.05 -46.36
C ASN A 306 95.93 40.18 -45.63
N ILE A 307 95.35 40.69 -44.53
CA ILE A 307 96.02 41.68 -43.68
C ILE A 307 97.24 41.05 -43.00
N TYR A 308 97.08 39.87 -42.41
CA TYR A 308 98.15 39.14 -41.73
C TYR A 308 99.30 38.76 -42.68
N SER A 309 99.00 38.32 -43.90
CA SER A 309 100.03 38.00 -44.90
C SER A 309 100.77 39.26 -45.37
N ARG A 310 100.06 40.39 -45.55
CA ARG A 310 100.68 41.69 -45.86
C ARG A 310 101.55 42.23 -44.73
N THR A 311 101.13 42.12 -43.48
CA THR A 311 101.92 42.59 -42.32
C THR A 311 103.10 41.67 -42.05
N ARG A 312 102.95 40.34 -42.16
CA ARG A 312 104.06 39.38 -42.10
C ARG A 312 105.08 39.59 -43.24
N GLY A 313 104.63 39.96 -44.42
CA GLY A 313 105.49 40.32 -45.55
C GLY A 313 106.30 41.59 -45.36
N ARG A 314 105.79 42.55 -44.57
CA ARG A 314 106.51 43.79 -44.20
C ARG A 314 107.49 43.58 -43.03
N TYR A 315 107.18 42.70 -42.08
CA TYR A 315 108.09 42.35 -40.98
C TYR A 315 109.18 41.33 -41.34
N ARG A 316 109.14 40.71 -42.54
CA ARG A 316 110.24 39.89 -43.09
C ARG A 316 111.21 40.66 -43.99
N ARG A 317 111.00 41.96 -44.20
CA ARG A 317 111.88 42.86 -44.97
C ARG A 317 112.30 44.09 -44.13
N ALA A 318 112.48 43.90 -42.83
CA ALA A 318 113.11 44.84 -41.92
C ALA A 318 114.29 44.13 -41.24
#